data_AF-A0A7S0QI53-F1
#
_entry.id   AF-A0A7S0QI53-F1
#
_cell.length_a   1.000
_cell.length_b   1.000
_cell.length_c   1.000
_cell.angle_alpha   90.00
_cell.angle_beta   90.00
_cell.angle_gamma   90.00
#
_symmetry.space_group_name_H-M   'P 1'
#
loop_
_entity.id
_entity.type
_entity.pdbx_description
1 polymer ?
#
loop_
_entity_poly.entity_id
_entity_poly.type
_entity_poly.pdbx_seq_one_letter_code
_entity_poly.pdbx_strand_id
1 'polypeptide(L)'
;RALRPGGLLVVSVPAQSPAHLNPWRAGGTNTRDYYAFGPHQMGNLLSSAGFHILQCDSEATQYPANYDALFDAVGPDFFSHLSREWSATHDRLVNTRCVARKPFPA
;
A
#
# COMPACT_ATOMS: atom_id res chain seq x y z
N ARG A 1 10.95 14.79 13.98
CA ARG A 1 11.41 16.13 14.45
C ARG A 1 10.65 17.29 13.78
N ALA A 2 10.40 17.26 12.46
CA ALA A 2 9.73 18.34 11.72
C ALA A 2 8.28 18.64 12.15
N LEU A 3 7.51 17.65 12.60
CA LEU A 3 6.12 17.86 13.03
C LEU A 3 6.04 18.59 14.37
N ARG A 4 5.10 19.53 14.49
CA ARG A 4 4.73 20.18 15.77
C ARG A 4 4.06 19.15 16.70
N PRO A 5 4.14 19.30 18.04
CA PRO A 5 3.39 18.46 18.97
C PRO A 5 1.90 18.39 18.62
N GLY A 6 1.29 17.21 18.72
CA GLY A 6 -0.10 16.96 18.31
C GLY A 6 -0.33 16.84 16.79
N GLY A 7 0.68 17.15 15.96
CA GLY A 7 0.60 17.05 14.51
C GLY A 7 0.39 15.61 14.02
N LEU A 8 -0.36 15.46 12.93
CA LEU A 8 -0.61 14.19 12.27
C LEU A 8 0.46 13.89 11.22
N LEU A 9 0.85 12.62 11.15
CA LEU A 9 1.65 12.03 10.10
C LEU A 9 0.77 11.03 9.36
N VAL A 10 0.63 11.20 8.05
CA VAL A 10 -0.01 10.22 7.17
C VAL A 10 1.06 9.70 6.23
N VAL A 11 1.27 8.38 6.23
CA VAL A 11 2.23 7.69 5.37
C VAL A 11 1.48 6.65 4.56
N SER A 12 1.74 6.62 3.25
CA SER A 12 1.28 5.58 2.35
C SER A 12 2.48 5.06 1.58
N VAL A 13 2.75 3.77 1.68
CA VAL A 13 3.87 3.12 0.99
C VAL A 13 3.41 1.85 0.28
N PRO A 14 4.07 1.46 -0.83
CA PRO A 14 3.88 0.14 -1.41
C PRO A 14 4.22 -0.96 -0.39
N ALA A 15 3.41 -2.00 -0.36
CA ALA A 15 3.52 -3.13 0.53
C ALA A 15 3.20 -4.44 -0.21
N GLN A 16 3.69 -5.56 0.32
CA GLN A 16 3.39 -6.89 -0.23
C GLN A 16 2.22 -7.52 0.53
N SER A 17 1.29 -8.12 -0.22
CA SER A 17 0.19 -8.90 0.38
C SER A 17 0.73 -10.14 1.10
N PRO A 18 0.32 -10.42 2.36
CA PRO A 18 0.71 -11.63 3.09
C PRO A 18 0.36 -12.94 2.37
N ALA A 19 -0.67 -12.92 1.51
CA ALA A 19 -1.14 -14.09 0.76
C ALA A 19 -0.13 -14.60 -0.30
N HIS A 20 0.94 -13.85 -0.57
CA HIS A 20 1.93 -14.17 -1.60
C HIS A 20 3.39 -14.23 -1.10
N LEU A 21 3.60 -14.56 0.18
CA LEU A 21 4.88 -15.14 0.64
C LEU A 21 5.08 -16.55 0.05
N ASN A 22 5.04 -16.67 -1.28
CA ASN A 22 5.36 -17.88 -2.00
C ASN A 22 6.81 -17.74 -2.50
N PRO A 23 7.79 -18.42 -1.86
CA PRO A 23 9.21 -18.30 -2.21
C PRO A 23 9.55 -18.76 -3.64
N TRP A 24 8.58 -19.28 -4.39
CA TRP A 24 8.76 -19.84 -5.74
C TRP A 24 8.64 -18.85 -6.91
N ARG A 25 8.38 -17.56 -6.68
CA ARG A 25 8.43 -16.53 -7.74
C ARG A 25 9.66 -15.62 -7.62
N ALA A 26 10.83 -16.23 -7.53
CA ALA A 26 12.14 -15.58 -7.51
C ALA A 26 12.59 -14.98 -8.88
N GLY A 27 11.67 -14.70 -9.81
CA GLY A 27 12.02 -14.35 -11.19
C GLY A 27 11.27 -13.18 -11.82
N GLY A 28 10.39 -12.49 -11.09
CA GLY A 28 9.51 -11.51 -11.74
C GLY A 28 8.99 -10.45 -10.80
N THR A 29 9.88 -9.55 -10.38
CA THR A 29 9.72 -8.11 -10.13
C THR A 29 10.98 -7.64 -9.40
N ASN A 30 11.59 -6.57 -9.89
CA ASN A 30 12.87 -6.03 -9.43
C ASN A 30 12.75 -5.42 -8.01
N THR A 31 12.62 -6.25 -6.97
CA THR A 31 12.49 -5.82 -5.56
C THR A 31 13.79 -5.29 -4.97
N ARG A 32 14.86 -5.13 -5.76
CA ARG A 32 16.17 -4.70 -5.28
C ARG A 32 16.22 -3.23 -4.84
N ASP A 33 15.29 -2.39 -5.30
CA ASP A 33 15.35 -0.94 -5.07
C ASP A 33 14.27 -0.40 -4.11
N TYR A 34 13.38 -1.25 -3.59
CA TYR A 34 12.27 -0.81 -2.73
C TYR A 34 12.05 -1.76 -1.54
N TYR A 35 11.98 -1.19 -0.34
CA TYR A 35 11.56 -1.91 0.87
C TYR A 35 10.04 -1.83 1.01
N ALA A 36 9.37 -2.97 0.99
CA ALA A 36 7.95 -3.09 1.27
C ALA A 36 7.73 -3.28 2.78
N PHE A 37 6.82 -2.52 3.37
CA PHE A 37 6.45 -2.63 4.78
C PHE A 37 4.98 -2.97 4.90
N GLY A 38 4.64 -4.06 5.58
CA GLY A 38 3.26 -4.32 5.97
C GLY A 38 2.78 -3.38 7.10
N PRO A 39 1.47 -3.34 7.40
CA PRO A 39 0.88 -2.42 8.39
C PRO A 39 1.52 -2.53 9.77
N HIS A 40 1.78 -3.76 10.23
CA HIS A 40 2.44 -3.99 11.52
C HIS A 40 3.89 -3.48 11.55
N GLN A 41 4.65 -3.71 10.47
CA GLN A 41 6.04 -3.26 10.39
C GLN A 41 6.12 -1.73 10.37
N MET A 42 5.25 -1.08 9.59
CA MET A 42 5.15 0.37 9.55
C MET A 42 4.69 0.95 10.90
N GLY A 43 3.67 0.37 11.52
CA GLY A 43 3.20 0.78 12.84
C GLY A 43 4.31 0.68 13.91
N ASN A 44 5.07 -0.40 13.91
CA ASN A 44 6.21 -0.59 14.83
C ASN A 44 7.32 0.45 14.58
N LEU A 45 7.64 0.75 13.31
CA LEU A 45 8.62 1.78 12.95
C LEU A 45 8.19 3.18 13.42
N LEU A 46 6.92 3.53 13.22
CA LEU A 46 6.37 4.81 13.65
C LEU A 46 6.33 4.90 15.19
N SER A 47 5.95 3.82 15.86
CA SER A 47 5.94 3.73 17.33
C SER A 47 7.35 3.88 17.91
N SER A 48 8.37 3.22 17.34
CA SER A 48 9.75 3.35 17.78
C SER A 48 10.33 4.75 17.56
N ALA A 49 9.82 5.48 16.57
CA ALA A 49 10.11 6.90 16.36
C ALA A 49 9.36 7.85 17.32
N GLY A 50 8.56 7.30 18.24
CA GLY A 50 7.83 8.03 19.27
C GLY A 50 6.46 8.56 18.84
N PHE A 51 5.88 8.04 17.76
CA PHE A 51 4.51 8.40 17.37
C PHE A 51 3.47 7.53 18.06
N HIS A 52 2.31 8.12 18.36
CA HIS A 52 1.13 7.36 18.75
C HIS A 52 0.36 6.93 17.50
N ILE A 53 0.22 5.62 17.28
CA ILE A 53 -0.44 5.06 16.09
C ILE A 53 -1.96 5.18 16.26
N LEU A 54 -2.62 5.84 15.31
CA LEU A 54 -4.08 5.97 15.30
C LEU A 54 -4.72 4.87 14.44
N GLN A 55 -4.13 4.59 13.29
CA GLN A 55 -4.62 3.61 12.33
C GLN A 55 -3.47 3.12 11.44
N CYS A 56 -3.43 1.83 11.15
CA CYS A 56 -2.54 1.24 10.15
C CYS A 56 -3.26 0.08 9.47
N ASP A 57 -3.40 0.13 8.16
CA ASP A 57 -4.08 -0.89 7.35
C ASP A 57 -3.39 -1.09 6.00
N SER A 58 -3.80 -2.16 5.32
CA SER A 58 -3.46 -2.39 3.93
C SER A 58 -4.68 -2.09 3.08
N GLU A 59 -4.57 -1.10 2.20
CA GLU A 59 -5.53 -0.85 1.15
C GLU A 59 -5.11 -1.65 -0.08
N ALA A 60 -6.02 -2.46 -0.64
CA ALA A 60 -5.79 -3.06 -1.95
C ALA A 60 -5.61 -1.93 -2.97
N THR A 61 -4.72 -2.11 -3.95
CA THR A 61 -4.57 -1.15 -5.05
C THR A 61 -5.92 -1.02 -5.75
N GLN A 62 -6.57 0.12 -5.59
CA GLN A 62 -7.81 0.42 -6.29
C GLN A 62 -7.50 0.65 -7.77
N TYR A 63 -8.38 0.18 -8.65
CA TYR A 63 -8.33 0.47 -10.08
C TYR A 63 -8.23 1.99 -10.33
N PRO A 64 -7.65 2.42 -11.46
CA PRO A 64 -7.55 3.85 -11.77
C PRO A 64 -8.92 4.52 -11.79
N ALA A 65 -8.95 5.81 -11.42
CA ALA A 65 -10.18 6.58 -11.18
C ALA A 65 -11.13 6.71 -12.38
N ASN A 66 -10.71 6.26 -13.57
CA ASN A 66 -11.48 6.23 -14.81
C ASN A 66 -12.06 4.85 -15.14
N TYR A 67 -12.26 3.99 -14.11
CA TYR A 67 -12.79 2.64 -14.23
C TYR A 67 -14.04 2.55 -15.13
N ASP A 68 -15.08 3.35 -14.85
CA ASP A 68 -16.35 3.32 -15.61
C ASP A 68 -16.13 3.72 -17.07
N ALA A 69 -15.34 4.77 -17.32
CA ALA A 69 -15.03 5.22 -18.67
C ALA A 69 -14.21 4.19 -19.46
N LEU A 70 -13.35 3.41 -18.80
CA LEU A 70 -12.61 2.33 -19.44
C LEU A 70 -13.53 1.15 -19.77
N PHE A 71 -14.42 0.77 -18.85
CA PHE A 71 -15.39 -0.29 -19.05
C PHE A 71 -16.30 -0.01 -20.26
N ASP A 72 -16.82 1.22 -20.33
CA ASP A 72 -17.70 1.66 -21.42
C ASP A 72 -16.96 1.73 -22.77
N ALA A 73 -15.67 2.10 -22.76
CA ALA A 73 -14.88 2.27 -23.98
C ALA A 73 -14.46 0.95 -24.63
N VAL A 74 -14.11 -0.07 -23.84
CA VAL A 74 -13.57 -1.33 -24.38
C VAL A 74 -14.54 -2.50 -24.35
N GLY A 75 -15.66 -2.36 -23.64
CA GLY A 75 -16.66 -3.40 -23.47
C GLY A 75 -16.23 -4.52 -22.52
N PRO A 76 -17.19 -5.36 -22.08
CA PRO A 76 -17.02 -6.26 -20.94
C PRO A 76 -15.95 -7.34 -21.13
N ASP A 77 -15.83 -7.91 -22.33
CA ASP A 77 -14.89 -9.01 -22.60
C ASP A 77 -13.43 -8.53 -22.62
N PHE A 78 -13.17 -7.40 -23.29
CA PHE A 78 -11.82 -6.84 -23.36
C PHE A 78 -11.42 -6.17 -22.05
N PHE A 79 -12.38 -5.55 -21.36
CA PHE A 79 -12.18 -5.03 -20.01
C PHE A 79 -11.77 -6.13 -19.03
N SER A 80 -12.41 -7.30 -19.10
CA SER A 80 -12.08 -8.45 -18.26
C SER A 80 -10.65 -8.96 -18.52
N HIS A 81 -10.18 -8.90 -19.77
CA HIS A 81 -8.80 -9.24 -20.11
C HIS A 81 -7.80 -8.21 -19.54
N LEU A 82 -8.02 -6.91 -19.76
CA LEU A 82 -7.17 -5.84 -19.20
C LEU A 82 -7.14 -5.85 -17.68
N SER A 83 -8.28 -6.14 -17.04
CA SER A 83 -8.39 -6.31 -15.59
C SER A 83 -7.55 -7.49 -15.10
N ARG A 84 -7.53 -8.60 -15.83
CA ARG A 84 -6.68 -9.76 -15.53
C ARG A 84 -5.21 -9.48 -15.72
N GLU A 85 -4.82 -8.72 -16.75
CA GLU A 85 -3.43 -8.31 -16.95
C GLU A 85 -2.99 -7.29 -15.88
N TRP A 86 -3.87 -6.33 -15.55
CA TRP A 86 -3.67 -5.38 -14.48
C TRP A 86 -3.54 -6.08 -13.15
N SER A 87 -4.45 -6.98 -12.78
CA SER A 87 -4.35 -7.84 -11.59
C SER A 87 -3.11 -8.73 -11.66
N ALA A 88 -2.75 -9.37 -12.78
CA ALA A 88 -1.53 -10.18 -12.85
C ALA A 88 -0.24 -9.35 -12.64
N THR A 89 -0.25 -8.07 -13.02
CA THR A 89 0.84 -7.11 -12.81
C THR A 89 0.76 -6.36 -11.47
N HIS A 90 -0.42 -6.25 -10.85
CA HIS A 90 -0.70 -5.42 -9.66
C HIS A 90 -1.24 -6.21 -8.45
N ASP A 91 -1.44 -7.53 -8.54
CA ASP A 91 -1.93 -8.46 -7.49
C ASP A 91 -1.02 -8.52 -6.25
N ARG A 92 0.14 -7.86 -6.30
CA ARG A 92 1.19 -7.98 -5.29
C ARG A 92 1.43 -6.69 -4.52
N LEU A 93 0.81 -5.59 -4.93
CA LEU A 93 1.08 -4.27 -4.35
C LEU A 93 -0.15 -3.76 -3.63
N VAL A 94 -0.29 -4.14 -2.37
CA VAL A 94 -1.20 -3.41 -1.48
C VAL A 94 -0.47 -2.13 -1.05
N ASN A 95 -1.20 -1.06 -0.74
CA ASN A 95 -0.60 0.08 -0.08
C ASN A 95 -0.77 -0.10 1.42
N THR A 96 0.31 -0.01 2.18
CA THR A 96 0.20 0.17 3.62
C THR A 96 0.02 1.64 3.91
N ARG A 97 -1.10 1.96 4.53
CA ARG A 97 -1.42 3.30 5.00
C ARG A 97 -1.36 3.32 6.51
N CYS A 98 -0.66 4.29 7.06
CA CYS A 98 -0.59 4.53 8.50
C CYS A 98 -0.84 6.00 8.81
N VAL A 99 -1.70 6.23 9.79
CA VAL A 99 -1.97 7.53 10.40
C VAL A 99 -1.47 7.49 11.83
N ALA A 100 -0.58 8.42 12.17
CA ALA A 100 0.01 8.52 13.49
C ALA A 100 0.07 9.96 13.96
N ARG A 101 0.17 10.17 15.27
CA ARG A 101 0.20 11.49 15.89
C ARG A 101 1.50 11.67 16.67
N LYS A 102 2.14 12.83 16.51
CA LYS A 102 3.27 13.20 17.38
C LYS A 102 2.71 13.50 18.79
N PRO A 103 3.22 12.88 19.85
CA PRO A 103 2.74 13.13 21.21
C PRO A 103 2.99 14.59 21.61
N PHE A 104 2.20 15.06 22.56
CA PHE A 104 2.50 16.30 23.27
C PHE A 104 3.72 16.06 24.17
N PRO A 105 4.62 17.04 24.35
CA PRO A 105 5.61 16.96 25.42
C PRO A 105 4.86 16.75 26.75
N ALA A 106 5.33 15.77 27.52
CA ALA A 106 4.82 15.48 28.85
C ALA A 106 5.06 16.66 29.81
#